data_AF-A0A1J5FTI9-F1
#
_entry.id   AF-A0A1J5FTI9-F1
#
_cell.length_a   1.000
_cell.length_b   1.000
_cell.length_c   1.000
_cell.angle_alpha   90.00
_cell.angle_beta   90.00
_cell.angle_gamma   90.00
#
_symmetry.space_group_name_H-M   'P 1'
#
loop_
_entity.id
_entity.type
_entity.pdbx_description
1 polymer ?
#
loop_
_entity_poly.entity_id
_entity_poly.type
_entity_poly.pdbx_seq_one_letter_code
_entity_poly.pdbx_strand_id
1 'polypeptide(L)' 'MKKTVKEKPGQINDLKEEYHFDYSKAKKNPYAKNLRGEQVLFPIDNDIVKVLKTPERVNKVLKAIIGAYSQ' A
#
# COMPACT_ATOMS: atom_id res chain seq x y z
N MET A 1 24.30 -7.24 19.90
CA MET A 1 23.31 -6.17 20.20
C MET A 1 22.55 -5.87 18.91
N LYS A 2 21.23 -6.05 18.88
CA LYS A 2 20.40 -5.73 17.69
C LYS A 2 20.07 -4.24 17.72
N LYS A 3 20.53 -3.47 16.72
CA LYS A 3 20.01 -2.13 16.46
C LYS A 3 19.06 -2.22 15.26
N THR A 4 17.77 -2.11 15.52
CA THR A 4 16.76 -1.91 14.48
C THR A 4 16.70 -0.40 14.21
N VAL A 5 17.37 0.04 13.14
CA VAL A 5 17.29 1.44 12.69
C VAL A 5 15.90 1.64 12.09
N LYS A 6 15.11 2.54 12.67
CA LYS A 6 13.85 3.00 12.08
C LYS A 6 14.19 3.94 10.94
N GLU A 7 14.12 3.46 9.70
CA GLU A 7 14.30 4.31 8.53
C GLU A 7 13.13 5.30 8.41
N LYS A 8 13.45 6.59 8.34
CA LYS A 8 12.49 7.65 8.03
C LYS A 8 12.25 7.63 6.51
N PRO A 9 11.01 7.63 6.03
CA PRO A 9 10.73 7.74 4.61
C PRO A 9 11.08 9.18 4.16
N GLY A 10 12.25 9.37 3.55
CA GLY A 10 12.63 10.71 3.08
C GLY A 10 14.06 10.98 2.65
N GLN A 11 14.99 10.03 2.71
CA GLN A 11 16.37 10.26 2.26
C GLN A 11 16.80 9.27 1.18
N ILE A 12 16.16 9.39 0.00
CA ILE A 12 16.70 8.77 -1.23
C ILE A 12 18.09 9.36 -1.55
N ASN A 13 18.34 10.60 -1.10
CA ASN A 13 19.57 11.34 -1.35
C ASN A 13 20.80 10.83 -0.57
N ASP A 14 20.62 9.99 0.45
CA ASP A 14 21.74 9.42 1.21
C ASP A 14 22.21 8.06 0.66
N LEU A 15 21.53 7.53 -0.37
CA LEU A 15 21.98 6.33 -1.07
C LEU A 15 23.10 6.66 -2.06
N LYS A 16 24.16 5.84 -2.08
CA LYS A 16 25.22 5.91 -3.10
C LYS A 16 24.63 5.75 -4.50
N GLU A 17 25.26 6.35 -5.49
CA GLU A 17 24.83 6.33 -6.91
C GLU A 17 24.49 4.92 -7.42
N GLU A 18 25.26 3.91 -7.02
CA GLU A 18 25.05 2.50 -7.40
C GLU A 18 23.71 1.88 -6.94
N TYR A 19 23.04 2.49 -5.96
CA TYR A 19 21.73 2.06 -5.45
C TYR A 19 20.56 2.87 -6.00
N HIS A 20 20.80 3.83 -6.91
CA HIS A 20 19.74 4.55 -7.62
C HIS A 20 19.23 3.71 -8.80
N PHE A 21 18.34 2.78 -8.50
CA PHE A 21 17.73 1.92 -9.52
C PHE A 21 16.65 2.68 -10.32
N ASP A 22 16.76 2.68 -11.65
CA ASP A 22 15.69 3.11 -12.55
C ASP A 22 14.62 2.00 -12.64
N TYR A 23 13.62 2.08 -11.77
CA TYR A 23 12.54 1.11 -11.71
C TYR A 23 11.69 1.03 -12.99
N SER A 24 11.79 2.01 -13.89
CA SER A 24 11.14 1.96 -15.21
C SER A 24 11.72 0.83 -16.08
N LYS A 25 12.99 0.47 -15.86
CA LYS A 25 13.69 -0.62 -16.54
C LYS A 25 13.65 -1.94 -15.78
N ALA A 26 13.03 -1.96 -14.60
CA ALA A 26 12.99 -3.15 -13.76
C ALA A 26 12.15 -4.25 -14.40
N LYS A 27 12.54 -5.50 -14.15
CA LYS A 27 11.75 -6.67 -14.55
C LYS A 27 10.42 -6.66 -13.79
N LYS A 28 9.33 -7.06 -14.46
CA LYS A 28 8.01 -7.24 -13.83
C LYS A 28 8.13 -8.05 -12.54
N ASN A 29 7.54 -7.56 -11.46
CA ASN A 29 7.56 -8.19 -10.15
C ASN A 29 7.06 -9.65 -10.24
N PRO A 30 7.88 -10.68 -9.97
CA PRO A 30 7.48 -12.09 -10.09
C PRO A 30 6.39 -12.46 -9.06
N TYR A 31 6.33 -11.76 -7.93
CA TYR A 31 5.30 -11.93 -6.91
C TYR A 31 3.97 -11.26 -7.27
N ALA A 32 3.91 -10.46 -8.33
CA ALA A 32 2.64 -9.90 -8.81
C ALA A 32 1.64 -11.00 -9.19
N LYS A 33 2.12 -12.20 -9.54
CA LYS A 33 1.26 -13.38 -9.80
C LYS A 33 0.60 -13.94 -8.52
N ASN A 34 1.22 -13.69 -7.36
CA ASN A 34 0.67 -14.11 -6.07
C ASN A 34 -0.45 -13.18 -5.58
N LEU A 35 -0.60 -12.01 -6.19
CA LEU A 35 -1.81 -11.19 -6.09
C LEU A 35 -2.90 -11.93 -6.88
N ARG A 36 -3.46 -12.98 -6.26
CA ARG A 36 -4.51 -13.81 -6.87
C ARG A 36 -5.79 -12.98 -6.93
N GLY A 37 -6.23 -12.66 -8.15
CA GLY A 37 -7.48 -11.93 -8.41
C GLY A 37 -7.30 -10.50 -8.90
N GLU A 38 -8.40 -9.89 -9.32
CA GLU A 38 -8.48 -8.48 -9.71
C GLU A 38 -8.38 -7.61 -8.45
N GLN A 39 -7.15 -7.35 -8.00
CA GLN A 39 -6.91 -6.47 -6.86
C GLN A 39 -6.87 -5.02 -7.35
N VAL A 40 -7.93 -4.29 -7.03
CA VAL A 40 -7.99 -2.85 -7.27
C VAL A 40 -7.41 -2.14 -6.06
N LEU A 41 -6.23 -1.53 -6.24
CA LEU A 41 -5.62 -0.69 -5.22
C LEU A 41 -6.23 0.71 -5.34
N PHE A 42 -6.96 1.13 -4.32
CA PHE A 42 -7.44 2.50 -4.20
C PHE A 42 -6.61 3.27 -3.18
N PRO A 43 -6.09 4.46 -3.52
CA PRO A 43 -5.60 5.39 -2.50
C PRO A 43 -6.78 5.83 -1.63
N ILE A 44 -6.59 5.76 -0.32
CA ILE A 44 -7.58 6.19 0.69
C ILE A 44 -6.95 7.32 1.50
N ASP A 45 -7.74 8.33 1.83
CA ASP A 45 -7.26 9.45 2.63
C ASP A 45 -6.85 9.04 4.04
N ASN A 46 -5.85 9.73 4.58
CA ASN A 46 -5.23 9.39 5.86
C ASN A 46 -6.20 9.47 7.06
N ASP A 47 -7.17 10.36 6.99
CA ASP A 47 -8.23 10.50 8.00
C ASP A 47 -9.14 9.26 8.05
N ILE A 48 -9.49 8.69 6.89
CA ILE A 48 -10.27 7.45 6.79
C ILE A 48 -9.48 6.28 7.37
N VAL A 49 -8.17 6.19 7.07
CA VAL A 49 -7.28 5.14 7.59
C VAL A 49 -7.16 5.19 9.12
N LYS A 50 -7.20 6.37 9.74
CA LYS A 50 -7.18 6.52 11.22
C LYS A 50 -8.39 5.85 11.88
N VAL A 51 -9.54 5.89 11.22
CA VAL A 51 -10.81 5.34 11.73
C VAL A 51 -10.98 3.88 11.33
N LEU A 52 -10.70 3.55 10.07
CA LEU A 52 -10.88 2.23 9.48
C LEU A 52 -9.54 1.50 9.37
N LYS A 53 -9.06 1.02 10.53
CA LYS A 53 -7.72 0.45 10.67
C LYS A 53 -7.53 -0.94 10.04
N THR A 54 -8.61 -1.62 9.67
CA THR A 54 -8.55 -2.98 9.11
C THR A 54 -9.35 -3.10 7.82
N PRO A 55 -8.87 -3.91 6.85
CA PRO A 55 -9.56 -4.11 5.58
C PRO A 55 -10.96 -4.71 5.75
N GLU A 56 -11.16 -5.56 6.76
CA GLU A 56 -12.46 -6.14 7.11
C GLU A 56 -13.47 -5.06 7.51
N ARG A 57 -13.04 -4.07 8.30
CA ARG A 57 -13.88 -2.97 8.74
C ARG A 57 -14.22 -2.04 7.58
N VAL A 58 -13.26 -1.74 6.71
CA VAL A 58 -13.49 -0.99 5.47
C VAL A 58 -14.54 -1.69 4.61
N ASN A 59 -14.36 -2.98 4.33
CA ASN A 59 -15.29 -3.75 3.50
C ASN A 59 -16.70 -3.82 4.08
N LYS A 60 -16.84 -3.96 5.41
CA LYS A 60 -18.15 -3.97 6.06
C LYS A 60 -18.89 -2.64 5.90
N VAL A 61 -18.18 -1.52 6.08
CA VAL A 61 -18.75 -0.18 5.92
C VAL A 61 -19.16 0.08 4.47
N LEU A 62 -18.26 -0.21 3.52
CA LEU A 62 -18.56 -0.03 2.09
C LEU A 62 -19.78 -0.85 1.65
N LYS A 63 -19.89 -2.12 2.09
CA LYS A 63 -21.06 -2.96 1.80
C LYS A 63 -22.35 -2.39 2.38
N ALA A 64 -22.32 -1.87 3.61
CA ALA A 64 -23.49 -1.25 4.22
C ALA A 64 -23.93 0.00 3.45
N ILE A 65 -22.98 0.83 3.01
CA ILE A 65 -23.24 2.02 2.20
C ILE A 65 -23.84 1.62 0.84
N ILE A 66 -23.25 0.64 0.14
CA ILE A 66 -23.79 0.12 -1.12
C ILE A 66 -25.23 -0.38 -0.93
N GLY A 67 -25.51 -1.10 0.16
CA GLY A 67 -26.86 -1.54 0.50
C GLY A 67 -27.84 -0.40 0.73
N ALA A 68 -27.39 0.71 1.32
CA ALA A 68 -28.21 1.91 1.51
C ALA A 68 -28.46 2.70 0.23
N TYR A 69 -27.50 2.70 -0.71
CA TYR A 69 -27.64 3.36 -2.02
C TYR A 69 -28.41 2.53 -3.04
N SER A 70 -28.53 1.21 -2.84
CA SER A 70 -29.21 0.29 -3.76
C SER A 70 -30.68 0.02 -3.38
N GLN A 71 -31.23 0.79 -2.44
CA GLN A 71 -32.68 0.84 -2.14
C GLN A 71 -33.35 1.96 -2.94
#